data_AF-A0A2D7HIV1-F1
#
_entry.id   AF-A0A2D7HIV1-F1
#
_cell.length_a   1.000
_cell.length_b   1.000
_cell.length_c   1.000
_cell.angle_alpha   90.00
_cell.angle_beta   90.00
_cell.angle_gamma   90.00
#
_symmetry.space_group_name_H-M   'P 1'
#
loop_
_entity.id
_entity.type
_entity.pdbx_description
1 polymer ?
#
loop_
_entity_poly.entity_id
_entity_poly.type
_entity_poly.pdbx_seq_one_letter_code
_entity_poly.pdbx_strand_id
1 'polypeptide(L)'
;MPEPQRVEMCRQAFEKAVRLDEQKLVLDVLKIHPSAEGLALAIQAQRVAALKTDATVAASQIAQKLGGKAGDIASIMNAGGMKPVKLKIVKAGYGADGISKDVTAVIQKNAGSLPWINLSGRGYNATFGGDPVPGKVKKLIIQYVMDGKQGTASFDENAPILLPQPE
;
A
#
# COMPACT_ATOMS: atom_id res chain seq x y z
N MET A 1 -24.49 7.59 11.27
CA MET A 1 -24.40 8.62 10.22
C MET A 1 -24.23 7.96 8.85
N PRO A 2 -24.98 8.36 7.81
CA PRO A 2 -24.82 7.88 6.44
C PRO A 2 -23.41 8.12 5.88
N GLU A 3 -22.96 7.23 5.00
CA GLU A 3 -21.59 7.26 4.46
C GLU A 3 -21.24 8.54 3.66
N PRO A 4 -22.09 9.05 2.75
CA PRO A 4 -21.82 10.30 2.03
C PRO A 4 -21.65 11.51 2.97
N GLN A 5 -22.44 11.57 4.05
CA GLN A 5 -22.32 12.64 5.05
C GLN A 5 -21.01 12.54 5.84
N ARG A 6 -20.52 11.33 6.16
CA ARG A 6 -19.24 11.18 6.87
C ARG A 6 -18.06 11.67 6.04
N VAL A 7 -18.03 11.34 4.75
CA VAL A 7 -16.92 11.74 3.87
C VAL A 7 -16.94 13.24 3.61
N GLU A 8 -18.13 13.82 3.44
CA GLU A 8 -18.29 15.28 3.33
C GLU A 8 -17.72 16.01 4.56
N MET A 9 -18.05 15.53 5.76
CA MET A 9 -17.47 16.10 6.98
C MET A 9 -15.95 15.93 7.05
N CYS A 10 -15.42 14.77 6.66
CA CYS A 10 -13.97 14.54 6.62
C CYS A 10 -13.28 15.49 5.64
N ARG A 11 -13.89 15.75 4.48
CA ARG A 11 -13.36 16.69 3.48
C ARG A 11 -13.33 18.12 4.03
N GLN A 12 -14.46 18.57 4.59
CA GLN A 12 -14.54 19.91 5.18
C GLN A 12 -13.58 20.07 6.37
N ALA A 13 -13.41 19.03 7.18
CA ALA A 13 -12.44 19.03 8.27
C ALA A 13 -11.00 19.10 7.74
N PHE A 14 -10.68 18.36 6.68
CA PHE A 14 -9.35 18.39 6.06
C PHE A 14 -9.03 19.76 5.45
N GLU A 15 -9.98 20.37 4.76
CA GLU A 15 -9.81 21.69 4.12
C GLU A 15 -9.70 22.83 5.15
N LYS A 16 -10.41 22.73 6.28
CA LYS A 16 -10.38 23.75 7.34
C LYS A 16 -9.25 23.54 8.34
N ALA A 17 -8.68 22.35 8.42
CA ALA A 17 -7.58 22.05 9.32
C ALA A 17 -6.31 22.77 8.86
N VAL A 18 -5.78 23.62 9.74
CA VAL A 18 -4.54 24.39 9.51
C VAL A 18 -3.34 23.66 10.12
N ARG A 19 -3.57 22.78 11.10
CA ARG A 19 -2.51 22.02 11.79
C ARG A 19 -2.35 20.65 11.14
N LEU A 20 -1.09 20.24 10.94
CA LEU A 20 -0.77 18.94 10.34
C LEU A 20 -1.36 17.76 11.14
N ASP A 21 -1.36 17.84 12.47
CA ASP A 21 -1.89 16.78 13.33
C ASP A 21 -3.41 16.59 13.16
N GLU A 22 -4.15 17.67 12.93
CA GLU A 22 -5.59 17.62 12.64
C GLU A 22 -5.85 16.98 11.28
N GLN A 23 -5.04 17.32 10.28
CA GLN A 23 -5.11 16.70 8.95
C GLN A 23 -4.78 15.21 8.99
N LYS A 24 -3.81 14.79 9.82
CA LYS A 24 -3.50 13.36 10.08
C LYS A 24 -4.67 12.65 10.76
N LEU A 25 -5.31 13.29 11.73
CA LEU A 25 -6.48 12.72 12.39
C LEU A 25 -7.62 12.46 11.40
N VAL A 26 -7.83 13.34 10.42
CA VAL A 26 -8.80 13.08 9.35
C VAL A 26 -8.42 11.83 8.55
N LEU A 27 -7.14 11.67 8.19
CA LEU A 27 -6.67 10.45 7.51
C LEU A 27 -6.90 9.19 8.36
N ASP A 28 -6.76 9.28 9.69
CA ASP A 28 -7.06 8.18 10.60
C ASP A 28 -8.54 7.82 10.62
N VAL A 29 -9.43 8.82 10.61
CA VAL A 29 -10.88 8.60 10.52
C VAL A 29 -11.26 7.89 9.21
N LEU A 30 -10.63 8.28 8.08
CA LEU A 30 -10.89 7.64 6.78
C LEU A 30 -10.49 6.14 6.78
N LYS A 31 -9.44 5.77 7.53
CA LYS A 31 -9.05 4.35 7.71
C LYS A 31 -10.09 3.55 8.48
N ILE A 32 -10.78 4.17 9.44
CA ILE A 32 -11.81 3.51 10.27
C ILE A 32 -13.07 3.24 9.46
N HIS A 33 -13.45 4.18 8.59
CA HIS A 33 -14.63 4.09 7.73
C HIS A 33 -14.26 4.15 6.25
N PRO A 34 -13.74 3.05 5.67
CA PRO A 34 -13.26 3.04 4.29
C PRO A 34 -14.41 3.25 3.30
N SER A 35 -14.23 4.15 2.33
CA SER A 35 -15.13 4.38 1.18
C SER A 35 -14.35 4.88 -0.04
N ALA A 36 -14.95 4.81 -1.23
CA ALA A 36 -14.30 5.23 -2.48
C ALA A 36 -13.94 6.73 -2.45
N GLU A 37 -14.83 7.54 -1.91
CA GLU A 37 -14.66 8.98 -1.73
C GLU A 37 -13.62 9.29 -0.64
N GLY A 38 -13.57 8.48 0.42
CA GLY A 38 -12.52 8.57 1.44
C GLY A 38 -11.14 8.22 0.91
N LEU A 39 -11.06 7.25 -0.01
CA LEU A 39 -9.84 6.91 -0.73
C LEU A 39 -9.36 8.09 -1.59
N ALA A 40 -10.28 8.70 -2.34
CA ALA A 40 -9.96 9.87 -3.17
C ALA A 40 -9.43 11.04 -2.32
N LEU A 41 -10.02 11.29 -1.16
CA LEU A 41 -9.57 12.33 -0.22
C LEU A 41 -8.17 12.02 0.35
N ALA A 42 -7.91 10.78 0.75
CA ALA A 42 -6.59 10.36 1.21
C ALA A 42 -5.51 10.51 0.12
N ILE A 43 -5.88 10.35 -1.15
CA ILE A 43 -4.96 10.55 -2.27
C ILE A 43 -4.75 12.02 -2.58
N GLN A 44 -5.79 12.84 -2.50
CA GLN A 44 -5.66 14.30 -2.61
C GLN A 44 -4.72 14.86 -1.53
N ALA A 45 -4.76 14.32 -0.32
CA ALA A 45 -3.88 14.71 0.79
C ALA A 45 -2.38 14.48 0.49
N GLN A 46 -2.03 13.61 -0.47
CA GLN A 46 -0.63 13.39 -0.87
C GLN A 46 0.02 14.62 -1.53
N ARG A 47 -0.81 15.57 -2.02
CA ARG A 47 -0.34 16.84 -2.57
C ARG A 47 0.28 17.75 -1.50
N VAL A 48 -0.04 17.53 -0.23
CA VAL A 48 0.59 18.20 0.90
C VAL A 48 1.88 17.44 1.22
N ALA A 49 3.04 18.07 0.95
CA ALA A 49 4.35 17.41 1.09
C ALA A 49 4.57 16.79 2.48
N ALA A 50 4.14 17.49 3.53
CA ALA A 50 4.26 17.03 4.93
C ALA A 50 3.36 15.84 5.30
N LEU A 51 2.31 15.57 4.51
CA LEU A 51 1.38 14.45 4.73
C LEU A 51 1.53 13.33 3.73
N LYS A 52 2.42 13.46 2.75
CA LYS A 52 2.52 12.54 1.62
C LYS A 52 2.61 11.08 2.05
N THR A 53 3.45 10.77 3.04
CA THR A 53 3.61 9.42 3.57
C THR A 53 2.35 8.94 4.28
N ASP A 54 1.80 9.74 5.19
CA ASP A 54 0.59 9.39 5.98
C ASP A 54 -0.64 9.20 5.09
N ALA A 55 -0.80 10.07 4.10
CA ALA A 55 -1.83 10.06 3.08
C ALA A 55 -1.73 8.82 2.17
N THR A 56 -0.50 8.43 1.82
CA THR A 56 -0.25 7.20 1.06
C THR A 56 -0.63 5.95 1.87
N VAL A 57 -0.27 5.91 3.15
CA VAL A 57 -0.63 4.80 4.06
C VAL A 57 -2.15 4.73 4.22
N ALA A 58 -2.81 5.86 4.48
CA ALA A 58 -4.26 5.93 4.62
C ALA A 58 -4.98 5.46 3.36
N ALA A 59 -4.59 5.98 2.20
CA ALA A 59 -5.14 5.57 0.91
C ALA A 59 -4.99 4.07 0.69
N SER A 60 -3.80 3.51 0.95
CA SER A 60 -3.56 2.07 0.78
C SER A 60 -4.47 1.22 1.67
N GLN A 61 -4.61 1.58 2.95
CA GLN A 61 -5.45 0.84 3.90
C GLN A 61 -6.94 0.92 3.55
N ILE A 62 -7.41 2.09 3.12
CA ILE A 62 -8.79 2.26 2.67
C ILE A 62 -9.03 1.37 1.44
N ALA A 63 -8.12 1.42 0.47
CA ALA A 63 -8.21 0.64 -0.76
C ALA A 63 -8.22 -0.88 -0.51
N GLN A 64 -7.44 -1.37 0.46
CA GLN A 64 -7.45 -2.76 0.89
C GLN A 64 -8.78 -3.16 1.52
N LYS A 65 -9.31 -2.34 2.43
CA LYS A 65 -10.57 -2.63 3.14
C LYS A 65 -11.81 -2.58 2.24
N LEU A 66 -11.76 -1.81 1.15
CA LEU A 66 -12.80 -1.78 0.13
C LEU A 66 -12.81 -3.02 -0.78
N GLY A 67 -11.87 -3.96 -0.58
CA GLY A 67 -11.84 -5.21 -1.34
C GLY A 67 -11.52 -5.01 -2.83
N GLY A 68 -10.80 -3.94 -3.18
CA GLY A 68 -10.58 -3.53 -4.56
C GLY A 68 -9.91 -4.61 -5.41
N LYS A 69 -10.59 -4.99 -6.50
CA LYS A 69 -9.93 -5.58 -7.67
C LYS A 69 -8.73 -4.71 -8.01
N ALA A 70 -7.57 -5.34 -8.15
CA ALA A 70 -6.27 -4.69 -8.26
C ALA A 70 -6.16 -3.52 -9.25
N GLY A 71 -7.03 -3.45 -10.26
CA GLY A 71 -7.06 -2.41 -11.28
C GLY A 71 -7.55 -1.04 -10.82
N ASP A 72 -8.47 -0.95 -9.84
CA ASP A 72 -9.04 0.34 -9.44
C ASP A 72 -8.05 1.15 -8.61
N ILE A 73 -7.34 0.50 -7.69
CA ILE A 73 -6.35 1.14 -6.83
C ILE A 73 -5.15 1.66 -7.64
N ALA A 74 -4.74 0.94 -8.70
CA ALA A 74 -3.66 1.38 -9.59
C ALA A 74 -4.06 2.63 -10.40
N SER A 75 -5.33 2.72 -10.79
CA SER A 75 -5.90 3.88 -11.50
C SER A 75 -5.99 5.09 -10.57
N ILE A 76 -6.38 4.88 -9.31
CA ILE A 76 -6.52 5.94 -8.31
C ILE A 76 -5.14 6.40 -7.78
N MET A 77 -4.13 5.51 -7.70
CA MET A 77 -2.74 5.89 -7.37
C MET A 77 -2.01 6.61 -8.51
N ASN A 78 -2.31 6.28 -9.78
CA ASN A 78 -1.85 7.07 -10.94
C ASN A 78 -2.41 8.51 -10.89
N ALA A 79 -3.65 8.68 -10.43
CA ALA A 79 -4.24 10.01 -10.21
C ALA A 79 -3.63 10.77 -9.00
N GLY A 80 -2.96 10.05 -8.08
CA GLY A 80 -2.30 10.58 -6.88
C GLY A 80 -0.88 11.10 -7.06
N GLY A 81 -0.28 10.93 -8.25
CA GLY A 81 1.07 11.44 -8.54
C GLY A 81 2.21 10.50 -8.17
N MET A 82 1.96 9.19 -8.02
CA MET A 82 3.05 8.21 -8.07
C MET A 82 3.55 8.12 -9.51
N LYS A 83 4.80 8.53 -9.73
CA LYS A 83 5.43 8.46 -11.04
C LYS A 83 5.73 7.00 -11.40
N PRO A 84 5.56 6.60 -12.66
CA PRO A 84 6.09 5.33 -13.12
C PRO A 84 7.60 5.24 -12.84
N VAL A 85 8.04 4.07 -12.39
CA VAL A 85 9.44 3.74 -12.11
C VAL A 85 9.87 2.54 -12.94
N LYS A 86 11.16 2.46 -13.25
CA LYS A 86 11.75 1.26 -13.84
C LYS A 86 12.06 0.27 -12.72
N LEU A 87 11.08 -0.57 -12.41
CA LEU A 87 11.18 -1.58 -11.36
C LEU A 87 11.63 -2.94 -11.94
N LYS A 88 12.61 -3.56 -11.28
CA LYS A 88 13.02 -4.94 -11.52
C LYS A 88 13.14 -5.67 -10.18
N ILE A 89 12.38 -6.73 -10.00
CA ILE A 89 12.49 -7.58 -8.80
C ILE A 89 13.64 -8.56 -9.01
N VAL A 90 14.61 -8.55 -8.09
CA VAL A 90 15.81 -9.39 -8.13
C VAL A 90 15.57 -10.70 -7.40
N LYS A 91 15.04 -10.64 -6.18
CA LYS A 91 14.78 -11.81 -5.34
C LYS A 91 13.66 -11.51 -4.35
N ALA A 92 12.81 -12.48 -4.06
CA ALA A 92 11.85 -12.38 -2.98
C ALA A 92 11.73 -13.70 -2.20
N GLY A 93 11.76 -13.59 -0.88
CA GLY A 93 11.62 -14.72 0.03
C GLY A 93 10.49 -14.47 1.04
N TYR A 94 9.68 -15.49 1.30
CA TYR A 94 8.60 -15.44 2.27
C TYR A 94 8.74 -16.54 3.31
N GLY A 95 8.82 -16.18 4.58
CA GLY A 95 8.94 -17.16 5.65
C GLY A 95 9.33 -16.58 7.01
N ALA A 96 9.81 -17.45 7.90
CA ALA A 96 10.14 -17.15 9.30
C ALA A 96 11.25 -18.09 9.80
N ASP A 97 11.94 -17.71 10.87
CA ASP A 97 12.89 -18.57 11.60
C ASP A 97 13.96 -19.23 10.69
N GLY A 98 14.43 -18.52 9.65
CA GLY A 98 15.43 -19.02 8.70
C GLY A 98 14.89 -19.95 7.61
N ILE A 99 13.61 -20.30 7.65
CA ILE A 99 12.93 -21.06 6.59
C ILE A 99 12.16 -20.08 5.71
N SER A 100 12.46 -20.07 4.41
CA SER A 100 11.76 -19.19 3.46
C SER A 100 11.47 -19.91 2.14
N LYS A 101 10.27 -19.68 1.61
CA LYS A 101 9.90 -20.04 0.25
C LYS A 101 10.36 -18.94 -0.71
N ASP A 102 10.96 -19.34 -1.83
CA ASP A 102 11.22 -18.43 -2.94
C ASP A 102 9.90 -18.06 -3.61
N VAL A 103 9.59 -16.77 -3.62
CA VAL A 103 8.37 -16.21 -4.20
C VAL A 103 8.68 -15.20 -5.31
N THR A 104 9.93 -15.16 -5.79
CA THR A 104 10.45 -14.19 -6.76
C THR A 104 9.58 -14.11 -8.01
N ALA A 105 9.25 -15.26 -8.61
CA ALA A 105 8.43 -15.31 -9.83
C ALA A 105 7.01 -14.76 -9.62
N VAL A 106 6.41 -15.02 -8.45
CA VAL A 106 5.07 -14.51 -8.11
C VAL A 106 5.10 -13.00 -7.95
N ILE A 107 6.11 -12.47 -7.25
CA ILE A 107 6.30 -11.02 -7.09
C ILE A 107 6.57 -10.36 -8.44
N GLN A 108 7.44 -10.93 -9.28
CA GLN A 108 7.73 -10.44 -10.63
C GLN A 108 6.47 -10.35 -11.51
N LYS A 109 5.61 -11.37 -11.47
CA LYS A 109 4.36 -11.40 -12.25
C LYS A 109 3.38 -10.29 -11.84
N ASN A 110 3.40 -9.88 -10.58
CA ASN A 110 2.50 -8.86 -10.04
C ASN A 110 3.13 -7.46 -9.97
N ALA A 111 4.43 -7.34 -10.24
CA ALA A 111 5.12 -6.07 -10.32
C ALA A 111 4.83 -5.40 -11.66
N GLY A 112 4.53 -4.10 -11.62
CA GLY A 112 4.29 -3.28 -12.81
C GLY A 112 5.31 -2.14 -12.91
N SER A 113 4.90 -1.07 -13.59
CA SER A 113 5.67 0.18 -13.70
C SER A 113 5.53 1.09 -12.47
N LEU A 114 4.94 0.60 -11.37
CA LEU A 114 4.75 1.35 -10.13
C LEU A 114 5.54 0.67 -8.99
N PRO A 115 5.95 1.42 -7.95
CA PRO A 115 6.62 0.85 -6.78
C PRO A 115 5.69 0.00 -5.90
N TRP A 116 4.41 -0.10 -6.26
CA TRP A 116 3.41 -0.88 -5.55
C TRP A 116 3.19 -2.25 -6.20
N ILE A 117 3.16 -3.31 -5.39
CA ILE A 117 2.91 -4.68 -5.84
C ILE A 117 1.59 -5.16 -5.24
N ASN A 118 0.67 -5.54 -6.12
CA ASN A 118 -0.62 -6.06 -5.70
C ASN A 118 -0.63 -7.59 -5.71
N LEU A 119 -0.67 -8.18 -4.53
CA LEU A 119 -0.97 -9.59 -4.38
C LEU A 119 -2.47 -9.75 -4.17
N SER A 120 -3.14 -10.36 -5.15
CA SER A 120 -4.57 -10.65 -5.16
C SER A 120 -5.08 -11.05 -3.76
N GLY A 121 -6.17 -10.45 -3.28
CA GLY A 121 -6.60 -10.34 -1.87
C GLY A 121 -6.87 -11.61 -1.06
N ARG A 122 -6.32 -12.77 -1.43
CA ARG A 122 -6.37 -14.03 -0.67
C ARG A 122 -5.28 -14.15 0.40
N GLY A 123 -4.49 -13.09 0.63
CA GLY A 123 -3.35 -13.08 1.54
C GLY A 123 -2.09 -13.74 0.95
N TYR A 124 -0.97 -13.59 1.63
CA TYR A 124 0.35 -14.03 1.17
C TYR A 124 0.41 -15.56 1.05
N ASN A 125 -0.06 -16.30 2.06
CA ASN A 125 -0.04 -17.77 2.04
C ASN A 125 -0.76 -18.34 0.82
N ALA A 126 -1.98 -17.87 0.53
CA ALA A 126 -2.71 -18.33 -0.63
C ALA A 126 -2.03 -17.92 -1.95
N THR A 127 -1.49 -16.70 -2.02
CA THR A 127 -0.83 -16.18 -3.23
C THR A 127 0.48 -16.91 -3.52
N PHE A 128 1.22 -17.29 -2.47
CA PHE A 128 2.49 -18.00 -2.58
C PHE A 128 2.34 -19.51 -2.59
N GLY A 129 1.12 -20.05 -2.65
CA GLY A 129 0.86 -21.49 -2.75
C GLY A 129 1.16 -22.26 -1.46
N GLY A 130 0.73 -21.72 -0.31
CA GLY A 130 0.80 -22.34 1.00
C GLY A 130 1.55 -21.51 2.06
N ASP A 131 1.39 -21.92 3.32
CA ASP A 131 2.18 -21.40 4.44
C ASP A 131 3.51 -22.16 4.52
N PRO A 132 4.67 -21.49 4.32
CA PRO A 132 5.98 -22.13 4.41
C PRO A 132 6.39 -22.51 5.85
N VAL A 133 5.83 -21.85 6.86
CA VAL A 133 6.14 -22.08 8.28
C VAL A 133 4.85 -22.00 9.10
N PRO A 134 4.07 -23.10 9.16
CA PRO A 134 2.77 -23.11 9.82
C PRO A 134 2.83 -22.65 11.28
N GLY A 135 1.90 -21.78 11.66
CA GLY A 135 1.78 -21.27 13.03
C GLY A 135 2.80 -20.19 13.42
N LYS A 136 3.66 -19.74 12.49
CA LYS A 136 4.59 -18.63 12.70
C LYS A 136 4.19 -17.41 11.87
N VAL A 137 4.40 -16.23 12.43
CA VAL A 137 4.24 -14.95 11.72
C VAL A 137 5.39 -14.82 10.72
N LYS A 138 5.05 -14.64 9.45
CA LYS A 138 6.03 -14.62 8.37
C LYS A 138 6.35 -13.20 7.93
N LYS A 139 7.49 -13.05 7.27
CA LYS A 139 7.88 -11.81 6.61
C LYS A 139 8.18 -12.07 5.15
N LEU A 140 7.85 -11.08 4.33
CA LEU A 140 8.23 -11.02 2.94
C LEU A 140 9.42 -10.07 2.81
N ILE A 141 10.53 -10.59 2.29
CA ILE A 141 11.72 -9.80 2.00
C ILE A 141 11.88 -9.72 0.49
N ILE A 142 11.97 -8.51 -0.05
CA ILE A 142 12.10 -8.26 -1.48
C ILE A 142 13.38 -7.47 -1.74
N GLN A 143 14.23 -7.99 -2.62
CA GLN A 143 15.36 -7.30 -3.21
C GLN A 143 14.98 -6.86 -4.62
N TYR A 144 15.24 -5.59 -4.94
CA TYR A 144 14.79 -4.99 -6.19
C TYR A 144 15.79 -3.94 -6.70
N VAL A 145 15.64 -3.59 -7.97
CA VAL A 145 16.26 -2.43 -8.60
C VAL A 145 15.16 -1.48 -9.02
N MET A 146 15.22 -0.24 -8.56
CA MET A 146 14.30 0.84 -8.91
C MET A 146 15.10 1.98 -9.52
N ASP A 147 14.82 2.32 -10.77
CA ASP A 147 15.50 3.40 -11.50
C ASP A 147 17.04 3.28 -11.48
N GLY A 148 17.53 2.03 -11.55
CA GLY A 148 18.95 1.70 -11.55
C GLY A 148 19.60 1.55 -10.17
N LYS A 149 18.89 1.86 -9.09
CA LYS A 149 19.39 1.72 -7.71
C LYS A 149 18.88 0.44 -7.05
N GLN A 150 19.73 -0.23 -6.27
CA GLN A 150 19.36 -1.45 -5.55
C GLN A 150 18.71 -1.13 -4.21
N GLY A 151 17.61 -1.79 -3.89
CA GLY A 151 16.90 -1.67 -2.62
C GLY A 151 16.53 -3.04 -2.05
N THR A 152 16.33 -3.07 -0.73
CA THR A 152 15.76 -4.23 -0.01
C THR A 152 14.69 -3.73 0.94
N ALA A 153 13.54 -4.39 0.93
CA ALA A 153 12.42 -4.05 1.81
C ALA A 153 11.86 -5.31 2.48
N SER A 154 11.41 -5.15 3.73
CA SER A 154 10.76 -6.19 4.52
C SER A 154 9.34 -5.77 4.85
N PHE A 155 8.40 -6.69 4.66
CA PHE A 155 6.97 -6.49 4.91
C PHE A 155 6.46 -7.57 5.85
N ASP A 156 5.59 -7.19 6.78
CA ASP A 156 4.88 -8.15 7.59
C ASP A 156 3.86 -8.93 6.74
N GLU A 157 3.47 -10.12 7.22
CA GLU A 157 2.50 -10.97 6.55
C GLU A 157 1.21 -10.19 6.21
N ASN A 158 0.79 -10.28 4.94
CA ASN A 158 -0.38 -9.59 4.38
C ASN A 158 -0.31 -8.05 4.35
N ALA A 159 0.84 -7.44 4.70
CA ALA A 159 1.00 -5.99 4.59
C ALA A 159 0.95 -5.52 3.12
N PRO A 160 0.53 -4.27 2.86
CA PRO A 160 0.70 -3.68 1.54
C PRO A 160 2.18 -3.61 1.14
N ILE A 161 2.48 -3.96 -0.11
CA ILE A 161 3.85 -3.97 -0.64
C ILE A 161 4.10 -2.66 -1.41
N LEU A 162 4.55 -1.63 -0.69
CA LEU A 162 5.08 -0.42 -1.30
C LEU A 162 6.60 -0.42 -1.16
N LEU A 163 7.29 -0.57 -2.29
CA LEU A 163 8.74 -0.55 -2.29
C LEU A 163 9.23 0.89 -2.04
N PRO A 164 10.08 1.12 -1.03
CA PRO A 164 10.66 2.43 -0.81
C PRO A 164 11.62 2.79 -1.95
N GLN A 165 11.82 4.09 -2.16
CA GLN A 165 12.87 4.52 -3.08
C GLN A 165 14.23 4.16 -2.48
N PRO A 166 15.10 3.45 -3.21
CA PRO A 166 16.44 3.14 -2.72
C PRO A 166 17.30 4.40 -2.57
N GLU A 167 18.18 4.41 -1.58
CA GLU A 167 19.17 5.48 -1.36
C GLU A 167 20.14 5.65 -2.53
#